data_AF-A0A0G1VFT3-F1
#
_entry.id   AF-A0A0G1VFT3-F1
#
_cell.length_a   1.000
_cell.length_b   1.000
_cell.length_c   1.000
_cell.angle_alpha   90.00
_cell.angle_beta   90.00
_cell.angle_gamma   90.00
#
_symmetry.space_group_name_H-M   'P 1'
#
loop_
_entity.id
_entity.type
_entity.pdbx_description
1 polymer ?
#
loop_
_entity_poly.entity_id
_entity_poly.type
_entity_poly.pdbx_seq_one_letter_code
_entity_poly.pdbx_strand_id
1 'polypeptide(L)'
;MAAGLLTTANSCDFNRDLFFGVRGDDVKCLQEYLGVIDTGFFGNLTKSAVSRWQTDNGITPTAGYFGPISRKKYQQFASAVTVPTEINVPTTVPPIVAPEPAPVQPTATIKTGSGIVANNGLIDTGAGKIFYNGSGLDNRGFLYPQDSEILVGNLSTDEDYSTCDNVKAYSYGGIANVCQFTNPNQSTFTLLSKNGVRFYDKTAFKGQYAYACGNGVLLFKQGGLYGALDFDKIDSENNLQYHYWLDQSGGTNFGSLCPSQANIGKLTSLLANLKSVLEKLKEVTRPH
;
A
#
# COMPACT_ATOMS: atom_id res chain seq x y z
N MET A 1 -48.40 -16.95 16.87
CA MET A 1 -47.50 -16.15 17.72
C MET A 1 -46.16 -16.86 17.80
N ALA A 2 -45.08 -16.15 17.50
CA ALA A 2 -43.77 -16.29 18.14
C ALA A 2 -42.97 -15.06 17.71
N ALA A 3 -43.05 -14.02 18.54
CA ALA A 3 -42.28 -12.80 18.40
C ALA A 3 -40.80 -13.15 18.57
N GLY A 4 -39.97 -12.69 17.63
CA GLY A 4 -38.52 -12.79 17.73
C GLY A 4 -38.01 -11.99 18.93
N LEU A 5 -37.09 -12.59 19.69
CA LEU A 5 -36.27 -11.86 20.65
C LEU A 5 -35.41 -10.85 19.89
N LEU A 6 -35.71 -9.56 20.05
CA LEU A 6 -34.76 -8.49 19.82
C LEU A 6 -33.87 -8.42 21.06
N THR A 7 -32.67 -8.97 20.98
CA THR A 7 -31.63 -8.76 21.99
C THR A 7 -31.12 -7.32 21.89
N THR A 8 -31.17 -6.62 23.01
CA THR A 8 -30.75 -5.25 23.24
C THR A 8 -29.31 -4.98 22.79
N ALA A 9 -29.10 -3.92 22.00
CA ALA A 9 -27.75 -3.42 21.71
C ALA A 9 -27.10 -2.90 23.00
N ASN A 10 -26.08 -3.58 23.50
CA ASN A 10 -25.29 -3.11 24.64
C ASN A 10 -24.58 -1.81 24.24
N SER A 11 -24.93 -0.68 24.86
CA SER A 11 -24.19 0.57 24.68
C SER A 11 -22.84 0.46 25.39
N CYS A 12 -21.74 0.44 24.63
CA CYS A 12 -20.39 0.46 25.17
C CYS A 12 -20.09 1.82 25.78
N ASP A 13 -19.64 1.87 27.03
CA ASP A 13 -19.13 3.10 27.62
C ASP A 13 -17.59 3.17 27.46
N PHE A 14 -17.10 4.23 26.85
CA PHE A 14 -15.69 4.42 26.55
C PHE A 14 -15.13 5.56 27.41
N ASN A 15 -14.46 5.24 28.52
CA ASN A 15 -13.92 6.23 29.47
C ASN A 15 -12.43 6.53 29.27
N ARG A 16 -11.80 5.94 28.26
CA ARG A 16 -10.40 6.20 27.86
C ARG A 16 -10.23 6.13 26.35
N ASP A 17 -9.08 6.58 25.87
CA ASP A 17 -8.70 6.43 24.47
C ASP A 17 -8.32 4.98 24.17
N LEU A 18 -8.80 4.45 23.03
CA LEU A 18 -8.43 3.10 22.56
C LEU A 18 -7.55 3.20 21.32
N PHE A 19 -6.41 2.53 21.37
CA PHE A 19 -5.36 2.67 20.36
C PHE A 19 -4.52 1.40 20.27
N PHE A 20 -3.71 1.30 19.22
CA PHE A 20 -2.92 0.11 18.96
C PHE A 20 -2.12 -0.35 20.19
N GLY A 21 -2.24 -1.63 20.52
CA GLY A 21 -1.53 -2.24 21.65
C GLY A 21 -2.36 -2.35 22.94
N VAL A 22 -3.42 -1.55 23.12
CA VAL A 22 -4.21 -1.60 24.36
C VAL A 22 -5.13 -2.82 24.39
N ARG A 23 -5.38 -3.32 25.60
CA ARG A 23 -6.30 -4.44 25.86
C ARG A 23 -7.38 -4.03 26.84
N GLY A 24 -8.50 -4.75 26.84
CA GLY A 24 -9.57 -4.56 27.81
C GLY A 24 -10.95 -4.91 27.27
N ASP A 25 -11.94 -4.93 28.16
CA ASP A 25 -13.33 -5.19 27.80
C ASP A 25 -13.95 -4.06 26.99
N ASP A 26 -13.47 -2.83 27.16
CA ASP A 26 -13.80 -1.70 26.29
C ASP A 26 -13.31 -1.92 24.85
N VAL A 27 -12.14 -2.53 24.64
CA VAL A 27 -11.68 -2.93 23.31
C VAL A 27 -12.56 -4.02 22.71
N LYS A 28 -13.01 -5.01 23.49
CA LYS A 28 -13.96 -6.02 23.02
C LYS A 28 -15.27 -5.38 22.59
N CYS A 29 -15.80 -4.48 23.40
CA CYS A 29 -17.05 -3.79 23.10
C CYS A 29 -16.93 -2.95 21.82
N LEU A 30 -15.80 -2.27 21.63
CA LEU A 30 -15.51 -1.57 20.38
C LEU A 30 -15.41 -2.54 19.18
N GLN A 31 -14.76 -3.69 19.35
CA GLN A 31 -14.62 -4.70 18.29
C GLN A 31 -15.98 -5.27 17.86
N GLU A 32 -16.84 -5.58 18.83
CA GLU A 32 -18.20 -6.03 18.59
C GLU A 32 -19.02 -4.98 17.84
N TYR A 33 -18.97 -3.71 18.29
CA TYR A 33 -19.63 -2.60 17.61
C TYR A 33 -19.15 -2.41 16.15
N LEU A 34 -17.86 -2.63 15.90
CA LEU A 34 -17.26 -2.51 14.57
C LEU A 34 -17.42 -3.78 13.71
N GLY A 35 -18.03 -4.84 14.24
CA GLY A 35 -18.21 -6.11 13.53
C GLY A 35 -16.90 -6.85 13.23
N VAL A 36 -15.90 -6.72 14.10
CA VAL A 36 -14.62 -7.45 14.01
C VAL A 36 -14.43 -8.39 15.20
N ILE A 37 -13.50 -9.35 15.07
CA ILE A 37 -13.24 -10.37 16.10
C ILE A 37 -12.91 -9.72 17.45
N ASP A 38 -13.65 -10.11 18.49
CA ASP A 38 -13.66 -9.60 19.87
C ASP A 38 -12.56 -10.20 20.75
N THR A 39 -11.31 -10.03 20.31
CA THR A 39 -10.13 -10.53 21.03
C THR A 39 -9.81 -9.78 22.32
N GLY A 40 -10.36 -8.57 22.50
CA GLY A 40 -10.02 -7.66 23.58
C GLY A 40 -8.63 -7.05 23.45
N PHE A 41 -7.99 -7.19 22.29
CA PHE A 41 -6.72 -6.55 21.95
C PHE A 41 -6.88 -5.64 20.74
N PHE A 42 -6.47 -4.38 20.89
CA PHE A 42 -6.55 -3.39 19.83
C PHE A 42 -5.36 -3.57 18.89
N GLY A 43 -5.46 -4.56 18.00
CA GLY A 43 -4.48 -4.86 16.97
C GLY A 43 -4.78 -4.16 15.65
N ASN A 44 -4.10 -4.59 14.59
CA ASN A 44 -4.23 -3.98 13.27
C ASN A 44 -5.65 -4.07 12.69
N LEU A 45 -6.36 -5.18 12.93
CA LEU A 45 -7.75 -5.33 12.49
C LEU A 45 -8.68 -4.29 13.12
N THR A 46 -8.57 -4.07 14.43
CA THR A 46 -9.37 -3.08 15.17
C THR A 46 -8.99 -1.65 14.76
N LYS A 47 -7.70 -1.35 14.59
CA LYS A 47 -7.23 -0.05 14.08
C LYS A 47 -7.81 0.26 12.69
N SER A 48 -7.76 -0.70 11.78
CA SER A 48 -8.34 -0.55 10.44
C SER A 48 -9.86 -0.44 10.45
N ALA A 49 -10.54 -1.11 11.39
CA ALA A 49 -11.99 -0.98 11.56
C ALA A 49 -12.37 0.40 12.12
N VAL A 50 -11.61 0.92 13.08
CA VAL A 50 -11.80 2.28 13.60
C VAL A 50 -11.55 3.33 12.52
N SER A 51 -10.51 3.17 11.70
CA SER A 51 -10.19 4.10 10.61
C SER A 51 -11.31 4.16 9.56
N ARG A 52 -11.87 3.00 9.18
CA ARG A 52 -13.03 2.91 8.29
C ARG A 52 -14.26 3.56 8.92
N TRP A 53 -14.60 3.18 10.15
CA TRP A 53 -15.71 3.79 10.86
C TRP A 53 -15.56 5.31 11.02
N GLN A 54 -14.35 5.82 11.27
CA GLN A 54 -14.07 7.25 11.32
C GLN A 54 -14.35 7.92 9.97
N THR A 55 -13.94 7.27 8.87
CA THR A 55 -14.20 7.75 7.50
C THR A 55 -15.69 7.83 7.23
N ASP A 56 -16.42 6.75 7.51
CA ASP A 56 -17.86 6.64 7.27
C ASP A 56 -18.68 7.64 8.11
N ASN A 57 -18.12 8.10 9.23
CA ASN A 57 -18.76 9.02 10.15
C ASN A 57 -18.22 10.46 10.07
N GLY A 58 -17.37 10.75 9.08
CA GLY A 58 -16.82 12.09 8.83
C GLY A 58 -15.88 12.60 9.94
N ILE A 59 -15.21 11.70 10.66
CA ILE A 59 -14.23 12.03 11.69
C ILE A 59 -12.85 12.19 11.06
N THR A 60 -12.21 13.33 11.27
CA THR A 60 -10.82 13.58 10.87
C THR A 60 -9.92 13.84 12.09
N PRO A 61 -8.69 13.31 12.11
CA PRO A 61 -8.09 12.40 11.14
C PRO A 61 -8.61 10.95 11.28
N THR A 62 -8.65 10.19 10.17
CA THR A 62 -9.09 8.79 10.11
C THR A 62 -7.97 7.80 10.48
N ALA A 63 -7.24 8.11 11.56
CA ALA A 63 -5.99 7.43 11.92
C ALA A 63 -6.18 6.02 12.55
N GLY A 64 -7.42 5.58 12.79
CA GLY A 64 -7.68 4.33 13.48
C GLY A 64 -7.47 4.39 15.00
N TYR A 65 -7.39 5.61 15.54
CA TYR A 65 -7.26 5.92 16.97
C TYR A 65 -8.62 6.33 17.54
N PHE A 66 -9.15 5.59 18.51
CA PHE A 66 -10.48 5.85 19.09
C PHE A 66 -10.38 6.82 20.28
N GLY A 67 -10.11 8.09 19.96
CA GLY A 67 -9.94 9.19 20.90
C GLY A 67 -11.22 9.98 21.19
N PRO A 68 -11.11 11.17 21.81
CA PRO A 68 -12.26 11.98 22.25
C PRO A 68 -13.28 12.30 21.15
N ILE A 69 -12.80 12.57 19.93
CA ILE A 69 -13.67 12.87 18.77
C ILE A 69 -14.50 11.65 18.39
N SER A 70 -13.86 10.48 18.31
CA SER A 70 -14.53 9.20 18.03
C SER A 70 -15.52 8.82 19.12
N ARG A 71 -15.14 8.97 20.40
CA ARG A 71 -16.06 8.73 21.51
C ARG A 71 -17.29 9.62 21.48
N LYS A 72 -17.11 10.93 21.24
CA LYS A 72 -18.22 11.88 21.13
C LYS A 72 -19.18 11.51 20.01
N LYS A 73 -18.65 11.12 18.84
CA LYS A 73 -19.47 10.68 17.70
C LYS A 73 -20.21 9.37 18.00
N TYR A 74 -19.55 8.40 18.63
CA TYR A 74 -20.18 7.16 19.07
C TYR A 74 -21.36 7.42 20.03
N GLN A 75 -21.17 8.31 21.01
CA GLN A 75 -22.22 8.70 21.97
C GLN A 75 -23.45 9.34 21.29
N GLN A 76 -23.28 10.04 20.17
CA GLN A 76 -24.41 10.58 19.39
C GLN A 76 -25.28 9.48 18.79
N PHE A 77 -24.70 8.34 18.40
CA PHE A 77 -25.45 7.18 17.92
C PHE A 77 -26.03 6.35 19.06
N ALA A 78 -25.30 6.21 20.17
CA ALA A 78 -25.78 5.49 21.36
C ALA A 78 -26.94 6.23 22.07
N SER A 79 -26.98 7.57 22.00
CA SER A 79 -28.03 8.39 22.62
C SER A 79 -29.28 8.59 21.74
N ALA A 80 -29.22 8.19 20.47
CA ALA A 80 -30.37 8.24 19.55
C ALA A 80 -31.44 7.16 19.86
N VAL A 81 -31.22 6.31 20.87
CA VAL A 81 -32.13 5.23 21.29
C VAL A 81 -33.12 5.66 22.39
N THR A 82 -33.03 6.88 22.95
CA THR A 82 -33.89 7.31 24.08
C THR A 82 -34.66 8.62 23.88
N VAL A 83 -35.17 8.90 22.68
CA VAL A 83 -36.20 9.95 22.54
C VAL A 83 -37.45 9.37 21.88
N PRO A 84 -38.57 9.19 22.61
CA PRO A 84 -39.87 8.98 21.98
C PRO A 84 -40.34 10.34 21.47
N THR A 85 -40.16 10.60 20.17
CA THR A 85 -40.80 11.75 19.53
C THR A 85 -41.87 11.24 18.58
N GLU A 86 -43.09 11.53 19.03
CA GLU A 86 -44.41 11.43 18.42
C GLU A 86 -44.44 11.64 16.90
N ILE A 87 -45.21 10.78 16.22
CA ILE A 87 -45.51 10.83 14.80
C ILE A 87 -46.36 12.08 14.53
N ASN A 88 -45.82 13.02 13.77
CA ASN A 88 -46.65 13.90 12.97
C ASN A 88 -46.11 13.94 11.53
N VAL A 89 -46.92 13.41 10.62
CA VAL A 89 -46.65 13.35 9.17
C VAL A 89 -47.26 14.60 8.53
N PRO A 90 -46.49 15.42 7.81
CA PRO A 90 -47.02 16.20 6.71
C PRO A 90 -46.67 15.52 5.39
N THR A 91 -47.70 15.17 4.64
CA THR A 91 -47.64 14.65 3.28
C THR A 91 -47.23 15.76 2.31
N THR A 92 -45.98 15.77 1.83
CA THR A 92 -45.62 16.43 0.57
C THR A 92 -44.56 15.62 -0.17
N VAL A 93 -44.87 15.27 -1.42
CA VAL A 93 -44.00 14.54 -2.34
C VAL A 93 -42.84 15.46 -2.77
N PRO A 94 -41.56 15.08 -2.59
CA PRO A 94 -40.43 15.84 -3.12
C PRO A 94 -40.26 15.61 -4.64
N PRO A 95 -39.79 16.62 -5.40
CA PRO A 95 -39.46 16.45 -6.81
C PRO A 95 -38.19 15.60 -6.95
N ILE A 96 -38.16 14.77 -8.01
CA ILE A 96 -37.01 13.93 -8.38
C ILE A 96 -35.78 14.82 -8.58
N VAL A 97 -34.84 14.77 -7.64
CA VAL A 97 -33.51 15.38 -7.79
C VAL A 97 -32.62 14.37 -8.51
N ALA A 98 -31.96 14.83 -9.57
CA ALA A 98 -30.98 14.06 -10.33
C ALA A 98 -29.91 13.46 -9.39
N PRO A 99 -29.41 12.23 -9.67
CA PRO A 99 -28.42 11.60 -8.82
C PRO A 99 -27.19 12.50 -8.66
N GLU A 100 -26.82 12.75 -7.40
CA GLU A 100 -25.60 13.45 -7.03
C GLU A 100 -24.40 12.76 -7.70
N PRO A 101 -23.50 13.50 -8.39
CA PRO A 101 -22.35 12.90 -9.04
C PRO A 101 -21.51 12.15 -8.00
N ALA A 102 -21.11 10.93 -8.33
CA ALA A 102 -20.32 10.06 -7.47
C ALA A 102 -19.15 10.84 -6.82
N PRO A 103 -18.86 10.60 -5.52
CA PRO A 103 -17.78 11.30 -4.83
C PRO A 103 -16.48 11.14 -5.60
N VAL A 104 -15.91 12.28 -6.02
CA VAL A 104 -14.65 12.33 -6.76
C VAL A 104 -13.58 11.72 -5.85
N GLN A 105 -13.05 10.55 -6.24
CA GLN A 105 -11.94 9.90 -5.56
C GLN A 105 -10.78 10.91 -5.42
N PRO A 106 -10.14 11.04 -4.24
CA PRO A 106 -8.98 11.90 -4.07
C PRO A 106 -7.97 11.62 -5.18
N THR A 107 -7.56 12.66 -5.91
CA THR A 107 -6.62 12.53 -7.01
C THR A 107 -5.27 12.07 -6.45
N ALA A 108 -4.84 10.87 -6.83
CA ALA A 108 -3.60 10.28 -6.34
C ALA A 108 -2.42 11.22 -6.63
N THR A 109 -1.71 11.67 -5.58
CA THR A 109 -0.47 12.45 -5.73
C THR A 109 0.68 11.45 -5.70
N ILE A 110 0.95 10.85 -6.86
CA ILE A 110 1.97 9.82 -6.98
C ILE A 110 3.30 10.46 -7.36
N LYS A 111 4.34 10.26 -6.54
CA LYS A 111 5.71 10.66 -6.82
C LYS A 111 6.45 9.49 -7.47
N THR A 112 7.07 9.73 -8.62
CA THR A 112 7.88 8.73 -9.33
C THR A 112 9.27 9.27 -9.60
N GLY A 113 10.25 8.39 -9.73
CA GLY A 113 11.60 8.79 -10.09
C GLY A 113 12.60 7.65 -10.05
N SER A 114 13.87 8.03 -10.12
CA SER A 114 15.01 7.13 -9.95
C SER A 114 15.87 7.62 -8.79
N GLY A 115 16.59 6.70 -8.17
CA GLY A 115 17.52 6.98 -7.10
C GLY A 115 18.79 6.15 -7.20
N ILE A 116 19.81 6.62 -6.49
CA ILE A 116 21.03 5.86 -6.21
C ILE A 116 21.18 5.81 -4.70
N VAL A 117 21.44 4.63 -4.15
CA VAL A 117 21.78 4.46 -2.74
C VAL A 117 23.14 3.78 -2.66
N ALA A 118 24.05 4.38 -1.90
CA ALA A 118 25.35 3.79 -1.66
C ALA A 118 25.22 2.47 -0.88
N ASN A 119 26.22 1.59 -0.97
CA ASN A 119 26.22 0.38 -0.15
C ASN A 119 26.12 0.73 1.35
N ASN A 120 25.30 -0.02 2.10
CA ASN A 120 24.96 0.29 3.50
C ASN A 120 24.24 1.63 3.70
N GLY A 121 23.57 2.12 2.66
CA GLY A 121 22.81 3.36 2.68
C GLY A 121 21.34 3.15 3.10
N LEU A 122 20.62 4.27 3.13
CA LEU A 122 19.19 4.31 3.44
C LEU A 122 18.41 4.79 2.22
N ILE A 123 17.40 4.01 1.82
CA ILE A 123 16.41 4.41 0.82
C ILE A 123 15.29 5.14 1.54
N ASP A 124 14.94 6.34 1.06
CA ASP A 124 13.81 7.12 1.57
C ASP A 124 12.52 6.69 0.88
N THR A 125 11.52 6.30 1.67
CA THR A 125 10.21 5.84 1.19
C THR A 125 9.14 6.94 1.23
N GLY A 126 9.51 8.17 1.56
CA GLY A 126 8.62 9.30 1.80
C GLY A 126 7.98 9.31 3.18
N ALA A 127 7.82 8.16 3.84
CA ALA A 127 7.28 8.04 5.20
C ALA A 127 8.24 7.37 6.19
N GLY A 128 9.42 6.97 5.74
CA GLY A 128 10.41 6.28 6.53
C GLY A 128 11.65 5.95 5.72
N LYS A 129 12.42 5.00 6.24
CA LYS A 129 13.65 4.55 5.60
C LYS A 129 13.71 3.03 5.56
N ILE A 130 14.44 2.51 4.58
CA ILE A 130 14.81 1.11 4.45
C ILE A 130 16.32 1.06 4.35
N PHE A 131 16.96 0.19 5.13
CA PHE A 131 18.40 -0.02 5.04
C PHE A 131 18.72 -0.96 3.88
N TYR A 132 19.61 -0.53 3.00
CA TYR A 132 20.09 -1.30 1.86
C TYR A 132 21.50 -1.83 2.13
N ASN A 133 21.70 -3.12 1.90
CA ASN A 133 23.01 -3.76 1.90
C ASN A 133 23.22 -4.49 0.57
N GLY A 134 24.22 -4.07 -0.19
CA GLY A 134 24.61 -4.68 -1.45
C GLY A 134 25.61 -5.81 -1.25
N SER A 135 25.46 -6.85 -2.07
CA SER A 135 26.40 -7.97 -2.16
C SER A 135 26.98 -7.99 -3.57
N GLY A 136 28.31 -7.88 -3.68
CA GLY A 136 29.00 -7.95 -4.98
C GLY A 136 28.94 -9.32 -5.64
N LEU A 137 28.32 -10.29 -4.98
CA LEU A 137 28.01 -11.62 -5.51
C LEU A 137 26.63 -11.61 -6.18
N ASP A 138 26.58 -12.16 -7.39
CA ASP A 138 25.35 -12.46 -8.15
C ASP A 138 24.42 -11.26 -8.39
N ASN A 139 24.95 -10.04 -8.30
CA ASN A 139 24.18 -8.78 -8.42
C ASN A 139 22.97 -8.75 -7.47
N ARG A 140 23.19 -9.21 -6.24
CA ARG A 140 22.18 -9.34 -5.18
C ARG A 140 22.26 -8.20 -4.18
N GLY A 141 21.12 -7.81 -3.63
CA GLY A 141 21.04 -6.94 -2.46
C GLY A 141 20.06 -7.46 -1.41
N PHE A 142 20.12 -6.83 -0.24
CA PHE A 142 19.20 -7.06 0.87
C PHE A 142 18.62 -5.74 1.34
N LEU A 143 17.35 -5.78 1.72
CA LEU A 143 16.65 -4.68 2.37
C LEU A 143 16.27 -5.06 3.79
N TYR A 144 16.53 -4.18 4.74
CA TYR A 144 16.26 -4.39 6.15
C TYR A 144 15.35 -3.28 6.68
N PRO A 145 14.49 -3.60 7.66
CA PRO A 145 13.69 -2.58 8.32
C PRO A 145 14.62 -1.63 9.08
N GLN A 146 14.31 -0.34 9.02
CA GLN A 146 14.94 0.68 9.85
C GLN A 146 13.98 1.06 10.99
N ASP A 147 14.09 2.27 11.55
CA ASP A 147 13.36 2.73 12.73
C ASP A 147 11.82 2.72 12.58
N SER A 148 11.30 2.62 11.35
CA SER A 148 9.87 2.55 11.05
C SER A 148 9.47 1.19 10.50
N GLU A 149 8.37 0.63 11.01
CA GLU A 149 7.78 -0.62 10.49
C GLU A 149 7.48 -0.52 8.99
N ILE A 150 8.05 -1.44 8.23
CA ILE A 150 7.79 -1.60 6.80
C ILE A 150 7.18 -2.97 6.54
N LEU A 151 6.14 -3.00 5.73
CA LEU A 151 5.55 -4.22 5.21
C LEU A 151 5.98 -4.41 3.76
N VAL A 152 6.37 -5.63 3.39
CA VAL A 152 6.76 -6.01 2.03
C VAL A 152 5.64 -6.82 1.38
N GLY A 153 5.37 -6.50 0.12
CA GLY A 153 4.39 -7.16 -0.72
C GLY A 153 4.81 -8.58 -1.07
N ASN A 154 3.94 -9.56 -0.86
CA ASN A 154 4.14 -10.97 -1.19
C ASN A 154 5.47 -11.52 -0.65
N LEU A 155 5.85 -11.11 0.56
CA LEU A 155 7.03 -11.62 1.26
C LEU A 155 6.86 -13.13 1.52
N SER A 156 7.92 -13.91 1.32
CA SER A 156 7.92 -15.34 1.63
C SER A 156 7.70 -15.58 3.12
N THR A 157 7.02 -16.69 3.46
CA THR A 157 6.78 -17.07 4.86
C THR A 157 8.01 -17.65 5.51
N ASP A 158 8.91 -18.23 4.70
CA ASP A 158 10.12 -18.91 5.13
C ASP A 158 11.32 -18.48 4.27
N GLU A 159 12.51 -18.77 4.79
CA GLU A 159 13.76 -18.53 4.08
C GLU A 159 14.06 -19.67 3.11
N ASP A 160 14.35 -19.32 1.86
CA ASP A 160 14.59 -20.28 0.79
C ASP A 160 15.91 -20.02 0.06
N TYR A 161 16.44 -21.09 -0.55
CA TYR A 161 17.47 -20.96 -1.57
C TYR A 161 16.83 -20.40 -2.83
N SER A 162 17.35 -19.28 -3.32
CA SER A 162 17.04 -18.86 -4.68
C SER A 162 17.75 -19.81 -5.64
N THR A 163 17.17 -20.06 -6.81
CA THR A 163 17.89 -20.74 -7.89
C THR A 163 19.19 -20.01 -8.25
N CYS A 164 19.26 -18.71 -7.98
CA CYS A 164 20.41 -17.85 -8.24
C CYS A 164 21.47 -17.79 -7.14
N ASP A 165 21.33 -18.54 -6.04
CA ASP A 165 22.17 -18.37 -4.86
C ASP A 165 22.23 -19.66 -4.03
N ASN A 166 23.25 -19.79 -3.17
CA ASN A 166 23.42 -20.89 -2.23
C ASN A 166 23.23 -20.45 -0.77
N VAL A 167 22.70 -19.25 -0.54
CA VAL A 167 22.33 -18.73 0.79
C VAL A 167 20.81 -18.75 0.97
N LYS A 168 20.36 -19.16 2.16
CA LYS A 168 18.95 -19.06 2.55
C LYS A 168 18.63 -17.62 2.94
N ALA A 169 17.56 -17.09 2.40
CA ALA A 169 17.03 -15.78 2.77
C ALA A 169 15.56 -15.68 2.42
N TYR A 170 14.85 -14.77 3.08
CA TYR A 170 13.51 -14.38 2.66
C TYR A 170 13.56 -13.73 1.27
N SER A 171 12.54 -14.00 0.47
CA SER A 171 12.36 -13.44 -0.87
C SER A 171 10.97 -12.79 -0.97
N TYR A 172 10.65 -12.20 -2.11
CA TYR A 172 9.31 -11.68 -2.39
C TYR A 172 8.86 -12.07 -3.80
N GLY A 173 7.53 -12.18 -3.97
CA GLY A 173 6.89 -12.31 -5.27
C GLY A 173 6.61 -10.93 -5.87
N GLY A 174 7.58 -10.36 -6.58
CA GLY A 174 7.42 -9.05 -7.21
C GLY A 174 6.49 -9.08 -8.41
N ILE A 175 5.92 -7.91 -8.72
CA ILE A 175 5.11 -7.71 -9.92
C ILE A 175 6.02 -7.39 -11.11
N ALA A 176 5.61 -7.78 -12.32
CA ALA A 176 6.44 -7.55 -13.50
C ALA A 176 6.54 -6.05 -13.84
N ASN A 177 5.52 -5.28 -13.49
CA ASN A 177 5.44 -3.86 -13.77
C ASN A 177 4.53 -3.17 -12.74
N VAL A 178 4.91 -1.96 -12.30
CA VAL A 178 4.15 -1.16 -11.34
C VAL A 178 2.69 -0.91 -11.77
N CYS A 179 2.41 -0.90 -13.07
CA CYS A 179 1.05 -0.77 -13.64
C CYS A 179 0.10 -1.88 -13.20
N GLN A 180 0.62 -3.02 -12.75
CA GLN A 180 -0.20 -4.15 -12.29
C GLN A 180 -0.75 -3.93 -10.88
N PHE A 181 -0.16 -3.01 -10.11
CA PHE A 181 -0.64 -2.68 -8.77
C PHE A 181 -1.76 -1.64 -8.84
N THR A 182 -3.00 -2.14 -8.89
CA THR A 182 -4.20 -1.31 -8.99
C THR A 182 -5.06 -1.34 -7.72
N ASN A 183 -4.85 -2.34 -6.86
CA ASN A 183 -5.58 -2.54 -5.62
C ASN A 183 -4.68 -3.25 -4.59
N PRO A 184 -4.63 -2.82 -3.32
CA PRO A 184 -3.68 -3.36 -2.36
C PRO A 184 -4.05 -4.79 -1.95
N ASN A 185 -5.29 -5.23 -2.17
CA ASN A 185 -5.75 -6.60 -1.90
C ASN A 185 -5.23 -7.61 -2.94
N GLN A 186 -4.58 -7.15 -4.01
CA GLN A 186 -3.91 -8.03 -4.98
C GLN A 186 -2.59 -8.60 -4.44
N SER A 187 -2.12 -8.12 -3.29
CA SER A 187 -0.87 -8.57 -2.68
C SER A 187 -1.03 -8.65 -1.17
N THR A 188 -0.32 -9.60 -0.55
CA THR A 188 -0.21 -9.65 0.90
C THR A 188 0.87 -8.65 1.33
N PHE A 189 0.68 -7.97 2.45
CA PHE A 189 1.71 -7.08 3.01
C PHE A 189 2.10 -7.60 4.38
N THR A 190 3.33 -8.10 4.48
CA THR A 190 3.85 -8.75 5.69
C THR A 190 4.96 -7.91 6.28
N LEU A 191 5.00 -7.79 7.61
CA LEU A 191 6.06 -7.07 8.30
C LEU A 191 7.43 -7.63 7.90
N LEU A 192 8.32 -6.75 7.42
CA LEU A 192 9.68 -7.13 7.14
C LEU A 192 10.41 -7.41 8.46
N SER A 193 10.88 -8.63 8.63
CA SER A 193 11.61 -9.03 9.84
C SER A 193 13.02 -8.44 9.85
N LYS A 194 13.70 -8.57 10.99
CA LYS A 194 15.10 -8.15 11.15
C LYS A 194 16.07 -8.89 10.22
N ASN A 195 15.68 -10.04 9.67
CA ASN A 195 16.50 -10.82 8.74
C ASN A 195 16.49 -10.21 7.32
N GLY A 196 15.64 -9.22 7.07
CA GLY A 196 15.55 -8.52 5.79
C GLY A 196 14.93 -9.37 4.68
N VAL A 197 14.97 -8.84 3.47
CA VAL A 197 14.48 -9.49 2.25
C VAL A 197 15.53 -9.36 1.16
N ARG A 198 15.80 -10.46 0.47
CA ARG A 198 16.70 -10.52 -0.67
C ARG A 198 16.01 -10.00 -1.93
N PHE A 199 16.77 -9.29 -2.76
CA PHE A 199 16.42 -8.99 -4.14
C PHE A 199 17.64 -9.19 -5.06
N TYR A 200 17.37 -9.28 -6.36
CA TYR A 200 18.40 -9.23 -7.41
C TYR A 200 18.10 -8.06 -8.33
N ASP A 201 19.14 -7.43 -8.86
CA ASP A 201 18.96 -6.44 -9.92
C ASP A 201 18.57 -7.10 -11.26
N LYS A 202 18.21 -6.28 -12.26
CA LYS A 202 17.77 -6.77 -13.57
C LYS A 202 18.84 -7.49 -14.39
N THR A 203 20.11 -7.26 -14.06
CA THR A 203 21.26 -7.83 -14.76
C THR A 203 21.72 -9.15 -14.14
N ALA A 204 21.24 -9.48 -12.94
CA ALA A 204 21.54 -10.72 -12.24
C ALA A 204 21.14 -11.94 -13.07
N PHE A 205 22.14 -12.77 -13.36
CA PHE A 205 22.00 -13.91 -14.25
C PHE A 205 22.92 -15.05 -13.81
N LYS A 206 22.38 -16.27 -13.72
CA LYS A 206 23.19 -17.45 -13.39
C LYS A 206 23.68 -18.13 -14.65
N GLY A 207 24.92 -17.78 -15.04
CA GLY A 207 25.55 -18.17 -16.31
C GLY A 207 25.49 -19.66 -16.63
N GLN A 208 25.60 -20.52 -15.62
CA GLN A 208 25.59 -21.98 -15.80
C GLN A 208 24.23 -22.54 -16.27
N TYR A 209 23.11 -21.85 -16.02
CA TYR A 209 21.76 -22.37 -16.24
C TYR A 209 20.83 -21.47 -17.07
N ALA A 210 21.35 -20.34 -17.54
CA ALA A 210 20.69 -19.43 -18.47
C ALA A 210 19.33 -18.82 -18.03
N TYR A 211 19.09 -18.60 -16.73
CA TYR A 211 17.91 -17.86 -16.24
C TYR A 211 18.29 -16.57 -15.52
N ALA A 212 17.42 -15.55 -15.69
CA ALA A 212 17.49 -14.27 -14.99
C ALA A 212 16.98 -14.41 -13.55
N CYS A 213 17.59 -13.65 -12.65
CA CYS A 213 17.36 -13.75 -11.21
C CYS A 213 16.44 -12.67 -10.63
N GLY A 214 16.13 -11.65 -11.43
CA GLY A 214 15.32 -10.51 -10.99
C GLY A 214 13.97 -10.94 -10.41
N ASN A 215 13.65 -10.45 -9.22
CA ASN A 215 12.40 -10.74 -8.52
C ASN A 215 11.23 -9.84 -8.97
N GLY A 216 11.46 -8.98 -9.96
CA GLY A 216 10.50 -7.96 -10.37
C GLY A 216 10.42 -6.79 -9.40
N VAL A 217 9.38 -5.97 -9.57
CA VAL A 217 9.15 -4.76 -8.77
C VAL A 217 8.66 -5.16 -7.38
N LEU A 218 9.39 -4.72 -6.35
CA LEU A 218 9.03 -4.91 -4.95
C LEU A 218 7.96 -3.91 -4.54
N LEU A 219 6.85 -4.38 -3.98
CA LEU A 219 5.85 -3.54 -3.36
C LEU A 219 6.14 -3.39 -1.87
N PHE A 220 5.87 -2.22 -1.29
CA PHE A 220 5.98 -2.01 0.14
C PHE A 220 4.89 -1.09 0.69
N LYS A 221 4.71 -1.12 2.02
CA LYS A 221 3.91 -0.17 2.77
C LYS A 221 4.67 0.30 4.00
N GLN A 222 4.86 1.60 4.16
CA GLN A 222 5.53 2.18 5.33
C GLN A 222 4.83 3.47 5.73
N GLY A 223 4.58 3.67 7.04
CA GLY A 223 3.90 4.87 7.53
C GLY A 223 2.52 5.14 6.91
N GLY A 224 1.84 4.11 6.42
CA GLY A 224 0.54 4.23 5.74
C GLY A 224 0.61 4.48 4.23
N LEU A 225 1.79 4.81 3.69
CA LEU A 225 2.00 5.02 2.25
C LEU A 225 2.34 3.70 1.57
N TYR A 226 1.74 3.46 0.41
CA TYR A 226 2.14 2.37 -0.48
C TYR A 226 3.23 2.88 -1.43
N GLY A 227 4.18 1.99 -1.73
CA GLY A 227 5.23 2.29 -2.67
C GLY A 227 5.73 1.05 -3.40
N ALA A 228 6.57 1.30 -4.39
CA ALA A 228 7.22 0.27 -5.18
C ALA A 228 8.69 0.63 -5.43
N LEU A 229 9.55 -0.39 -5.50
CA LEU A 229 10.96 -0.29 -5.86
C LEU A 229 11.27 -1.26 -7.00
N ASP A 230 11.91 -0.77 -8.06
CA ASP A 230 12.42 -1.59 -9.16
C ASP A 230 13.94 -1.47 -9.19
N PHE A 231 14.63 -2.59 -9.00
CA PHE A 231 16.07 -2.65 -8.77
C PHE A 231 16.82 -2.77 -10.09
N ASP A 232 17.34 -1.66 -10.60
CA ASP A 232 17.87 -1.59 -11.95
C ASP A 232 19.27 -2.22 -12.04
N LYS A 233 20.21 -1.76 -11.20
CA LYS A 233 21.60 -2.22 -11.24
C LYS A 233 22.32 -2.00 -9.92
N ILE A 234 23.06 -3.01 -9.48
CA ILE A 234 24.10 -2.93 -8.46
C ILE A 234 25.44 -2.79 -9.19
N ASP A 235 26.18 -1.73 -8.91
CA ASP A 235 27.48 -1.50 -9.51
C ASP A 235 28.62 -2.25 -8.79
N SER A 236 29.85 -2.10 -9.29
CA SER A 236 31.03 -2.76 -8.72
C SER A 236 31.39 -2.29 -7.31
N GLU A 237 30.84 -1.16 -6.86
CA GLU A 237 31.01 -0.62 -5.51
C GLU A 237 29.86 -1.05 -4.59
N ASN A 238 28.93 -1.86 -5.11
CA ASN A 238 27.69 -2.29 -4.48
C ASN A 238 26.67 -1.18 -4.26
N ASN A 239 26.77 -0.06 -4.97
CA ASN A 239 25.72 0.96 -4.95
C ASN A 239 24.55 0.49 -5.83
N LEU A 240 23.34 0.74 -5.35
CA LEU A 240 22.12 0.36 -6.05
C LEU A 240 21.53 1.56 -6.79
N GLN A 241 21.29 1.37 -8.08
CA GLN A 241 20.44 2.21 -8.92
C GLN A 241 19.03 1.59 -8.96
N TYR A 242 18.00 2.40 -8.72
CA TYR A 242 16.63 1.92 -8.63
C TYR A 242 15.62 2.95 -9.14
N HIS A 243 14.43 2.47 -9.51
CA HIS A 243 13.26 3.31 -9.72
C HIS A 243 12.30 3.17 -8.54
N TYR A 244 11.55 4.23 -8.25
CA TYR A 244 10.58 4.25 -7.17
C TYR A 244 9.26 4.88 -7.57
N TRP A 245 8.21 4.44 -6.88
CA TRP A 245 6.86 5.00 -6.94
C TRP A 245 6.33 5.11 -5.52
N LEU A 246 5.87 6.30 -5.13
CA LEU A 246 5.34 6.58 -3.80
C LEU A 246 3.96 7.22 -3.96
N ASP A 247 2.93 6.60 -3.40
CA ASP A 247 1.61 7.22 -3.32
C ASP A 247 1.50 8.02 -2.03
N GLN A 248 1.64 9.35 -2.13
CA GLN A 248 1.59 10.24 -0.96
C GLN A 248 0.16 10.53 -0.48
N SER A 249 -0.85 10.13 -1.23
CA SER A 249 -2.25 10.22 -0.83
C SER A 249 -2.73 9.02 0.00
N GLY A 250 -1.87 8.00 0.15
CA GLY A 250 -2.25 6.70 0.70
C GLY A 250 -3.08 5.86 -0.28
N GLY A 251 -3.19 6.33 -1.53
CA GLY A 251 -3.77 5.57 -2.61
C GLY A 251 -2.95 4.31 -2.90
N THR A 252 -3.61 3.39 -3.60
CA THR A 252 -3.16 2.00 -3.70
C THR A 252 -3.08 1.55 -5.14
N ASN A 253 -3.08 2.51 -6.08
CA ASN A 253 -3.24 2.26 -7.50
C ASN A 253 -2.22 3.07 -8.30
N PHE A 254 -1.14 2.40 -8.71
CA PHE A 254 -0.14 2.96 -9.62
C PHE A 254 -0.53 2.82 -11.10
N GLY A 255 -1.64 2.13 -11.41
CA GLY A 255 -2.13 1.95 -12.78
C GLY A 255 -2.50 3.26 -13.48
N SER A 256 -2.82 4.33 -12.72
CA SER A 256 -3.09 5.66 -13.28
C SER A 256 -1.88 6.34 -13.91
N LEU A 257 -0.66 5.92 -13.53
CA LEU A 257 0.59 6.39 -14.14
C LEU A 257 0.82 5.82 -15.53
N CYS A 258 0.08 4.78 -15.88
CA CYS A 258 0.39 3.97 -17.03
C CYS A 258 -0.45 4.42 -18.22
N PRO A 259 0.19 4.65 -19.39
CA PRO A 259 -0.55 4.94 -20.59
C PRO A 259 -1.56 3.81 -20.85
N SER A 260 -2.81 4.17 -21.14
CA SER A 260 -3.79 3.20 -21.66
C SER A 260 -3.20 2.47 -22.88
N GLN A 261 -3.70 1.27 -23.22
CA GLN A 261 -3.24 0.53 -24.41
C GLN A 261 -3.17 1.41 -25.69
N ALA A 262 -4.09 2.38 -25.80
CA ALA A 262 -4.12 3.38 -26.86
C ALA A 262 -2.94 4.38 -26.84
N ASN A 263 -2.48 4.77 -25.66
CA ASN A 263 -1.33 5.64 -25.47
C ASN A 263 0.00 4.90 -25.72
N ILE A 264 0.09 3.60 -25.41
CA ILE A 264 1.25 2.76 -25.76
C ILE A 264 1.40 2.66 -27.28
N GLY A 265 0.30 2.50 -28.01
CA GLY A 265 0.30 2.53 -29.48
C GLY A 265 0.87 3.84 -30.03
N LYS A 266 0.40 4.99 -29.51
CA LYS A 266 0.92 6.32 -29.89
C LYS A 266 2.40 6.49 -29.57
N LEU A 267 2.86 6.06 -28.39
CA LEU A 267 4.26 6.18 -27.99
C LEU A 267 5.17 5.32 -28.86
N THR A 268 4.72 4.11 -29.20
CA THR A 268 5.44 3.19 -30.11
C THR A 268 5.57 3.79 -31.50
N SER A 269 4.49 4.38 -32.03
CA SER A 269 4.53 5.13 -33.29
C SER A 269 5.47 6.34 -33.23
N LEU A 270 5.47 7.08 -32.12
CA LEU A 270 6.37 8.23 -31.93
C LEU A 270 7.84 7.80 -31.91
N LEU A 271 8.17 6.71 -31.21
CA LEU A 271 9.51 6.15 -31.16
C LEU A 271 9.97 5.63 -32.52
N ALA A 272 9.09 4.96 -33.27
CA ALA A 272 9.38 4.50 -34.62
C ALA A 272 9.66 5.69 -35.56
N ASN A 273 8.87 6.75 -35.47
CA ASN A 273 9.08 7.98 -36.22
C ASN A 273 10.40 8.66 -35.84
N LEU A 274 10.72 8.76 -34.55
CA LEU A 274 11.97 9.36 -34.08
C LEU A 274 13.19 8.57 -34.57
N LYS A 275 13.14 7.23 -34.50
CA LYS A 275 14.19 6.37 -35.08
C LYS A 275 14.34 6.58 -36.57
N SER A 276 13.24 6.66 -37.32
CA SER A 276 13.27 6.91 -38.77
C SER A 276 13.88 8.28 -39.10
N VAL A 277 13.54 9.33 -38.35
CA VAL A 277 14.13 10.66 -38.51
C VAL A 277 15.63 10.63 -38.20
N LEU A 278 16.04 9.94 -37.14
CA LEU A 278 17.45 9.80 -36.78
C LEU A 278 18.26 9.11 -37.88
N GLU A 279 17.74 8.04 -38.48
CA GLU A 279 18.41 7.34 -39.59
C GLU A 279 18.51 8.23 -40.84
N LYS A 280 17.45 8.96 -41.19
CA LYS A 280 17.49 9.93 -42.29
C LYS A 280 18.49 11.05 -42.05
N LEU A 281 18.62 11.54 -40.83
CA LEU A 281 19.62 12.55 -40.48
C LEU A 281 21.06 12.02 -40.63
N LYS A 282 21.31 10.76 -40.24
CA LYS A 282 22.62 10.12 -40.43
C LYS A 282 23.01 10.02 -41.91
N GLU A 283 22.05 9.71 -42.78
CA GLU A 283 22.28 9.68 -44.24
C GLU A 283 22.64 11.06 -44.81
N VAL A 284 22.04 12.13 -44.29
CA VAL A 284 22.33 13.51 -44.71
C VAL A 284 23.69 14.00 -44.20
N THR A 285 24.17 13.51 -43.06
CA THR A 285 25.46 13.90 -42.46
C THR A 285 26.65 13.07 -42.89
N ARG A 286 26.49 12.09 -43.78
CA ARG A 286 27.59 11.25 -44.24
C ARG A 286 28.48 12.03 -45.22
N PRO A 287 29.77 12.26 -44.92
CA PRO A 287 30.65 12.94 -45.86
C PRO A 287 30.83 12.09 -47.13
N HIS A 288 30.76 12.76 -48.28
CA HIS A 288 31.01 12.17 -49.61
C HIS A 288 32.45 11.69 -49.76
#